data_AF-A0A8H4RK35-F1
#
_entry.id   AF-A0A8H4RK35-F1
#
_cell.length_a   1.000
_cell.length_b   1.000
_cell.length_c   1.000
_cell.angle_alpha   90.00
_cell.angle_beta   90.00
_cell.angle_gamma   90.00
#
_symmetry.space_group_name_H-M   'P 1'
#
loop_
_entity.id
_entity.type
_entity.pdbx_description
1 polymer ?
#
loop_
_entity_poly.entity_id
_entity_poly.type
_entity_poly.pdbx_seq_one_letter_code
_entity_poly.pdbx_strand_id
1 'polypeptide(L)'
;MPGKAIKTAADFAPAIKKKNAQQLAWNIAAAHMPPETQTRVIEFTSQCGILNKEELEIITKDAGDLVNLTTTGKLSCLAVTTAFCKAAAVAHRHTNFLTEIFFTQARERTKELDASFKETGKPAEALFGLPISLKDQFEIKGTECDMGIASWIGHISENNSVLVEVLQNVGAITNISQTLMRLTANPSSGGGEGATVAMWIYPHPSRLQRPLWFPSNSAPPPLCQCPQYPPVRRATDMAVGTLKKAGYEDGSEDLRRAFAPSGELYHPMVVVAEDTPHLSTYENWQLNLEKYEVVTAWLKAWNATAERTSTGQPIDGILLPPSANVAQKHGEWPRNIIYTSLFNMIDYPGMIIPVNSAVDPVLDPIDKDFKATNEKDAEIQAMYNPGEFVGVPIAVQVRIENMI
;
A
#
# COMPACT_ATOMS: atom_id res chain seq x y z
N MET A 1 4.08 -25.25 28.56
CA MET A 1 2.68 -24.87 28.88
C MET A 1 1.81 -26.10 28.68
N PRO A 2 0.92 -26.45 29.64
CA PRO A 2 0.00 -27.57 29.49
C PRO A 2 -0.95 -27.32 28.30
N GLY A 3 -1.20 -28.38 27.53
CA GLY A 3 -1.77 -28.35 26.18
C GLY A 3 -3.03 -27.52 26.03
N LYS A 4 -2.89 -26.31 25.49
CA LYS A 4 -4.00 -25.64 24.81
C LYS A 4 -4.29 -26.45 23.55
N ALA A 5 -5.53 -26.89 23.40
CA ALA A 5 -6.00 -27.53 22.18
C ALA A 5 -5.70 -26.60 21.00
N ILE A 6 -5.06 -27.14 19.96
CA ILE A 6 -4.82 -26.43 18.71
C ILE A 6 -6.20 -26.04 18.16
N LYS A 7 -6.45 -24.73 18.02
CA LYS A 7 -7.70 -24.27 17.41
C LYS A 7 -7.72 -24.71 15.95
N THR A 8 -8.85 -25.23 15.52
CA THR A 8 -9.13 -25.65 14.14
C THR A 8 -9.95 -24.58 13.43
N ALA A 9 -10.07 -24.66 12.10
CA ALA A 9 -10.95 -23.78 11.34
C ALA A 9 -12.41 -23.80 11.85
N ALA A 10 -12.86 -24.92 12.44
CA ALA A 10 -14.20 -25.04 13.02
C ALA A 10 -14.41 -24.13 14.23
N ASP A 11 -13.35 -23.87 15.02
CA ASP A 11 -13.41 -23.00 16.19
C ASP A 11 -13.64 -21.52 15.81
N PHE A 12 -13.27 -21.16 14.58
CA PHE A 12 -13.46 -19.80 14.03
C PHE A 12 -14.71 -19.68 13.15
N ALA A 13 -15.36 -20.78 12.77
CA ALA A 13 -16.49 -20.78 11.83
C ALA A 13 -17.67 -19.86 12.25
N PRO A 14 -18.07 -19.77 13.54
CA PRO A 14 -19.12 -18.83 13.94
C PRO A 14 -18.73 -17.36 13.75
N ALA A 15 -17.48 -17.01 14.06
CA ALA A 15 -16.95 -15.66 13.88
C ALA A 15 -16.86 -15.30 12.39
N ILE A 16 -16.32 -16.20 11.57
CA ILE A 16 -16.26 -16.06 10.09
C ILE A 16 -17.67 -15.89 9.50
N LYS A 17 -18.64 -16.70 9.95
CA LYS A 17 -20.03 -16.60 9.45
C LYS A 17 -20.67 -15.26 9.81
N LYS A 18 -20.45 -14.77 11.04
CA LYS A 18 -20.92 -13.46 11.48
C LYS A 18 -20.29 -12.33 10.63
N LYS A 19 -18.97 -12.41 10.41
CA LYS A 19 -18.19 -11.48 9.58
C LYS A 19 -18.73 -11.43 8.14
N ASN A 20 -18.83 -12.58 7.48
CA ASN A 20 -19.37 -12.67 6.11
C ASN A 20 -20.79 -12.13 5.98
N ALA A 21 -21.63 -12.26 7.02
CA ALA A 21 -22.99 -11.72 7.01
C ALA A 21 -23.03 -10.18 7.04
N GLN A 22 -22.05 -9.52 7.66
CA GLN A 22 -21.95 -8.06 7.71
C GLN A 22 -21.44 -7.44 6.40
N GLN A 23 -20.76 -8.22 5.56
CA GLN A 23 -20.16 -7.74 4.32
C GLN A 23 -21.16 -7.50 3.15
N LEU A 24 -22.45 -7.83 3.31
CA LEU A 24 -23.36 -8.08 2.18
C LEU A 24 -24.48 -7.04 1.94
N ALA A 25 -24.23 -5.75 2.18
CA ALA A 25 -25.25 -4.71 1.88
C ALA A 25 -25.50 -4.50 0.37
N TRP A 26 -24.47 -4.70 -0.48
CA TRP A 26 -24.56 -4.53 -1.94
C TRP A 26 -24.06 -5.79 -2.64
N ASN A 27 -24.83 -6.87 -2.52
CA ASN A 27 -24.47 -8.18 -3.06
C ASN A 27 -24.88 -8.29 -4.54
N ILE A 28 -23.94 -8.73 -5.39
CA ILE A 28 -24.21 -9.14 -6.77
C ILE A 28 -24.60 -10.62 -6.74
N ALA A 29 -25.75 -10.97 -7.32
CA ALA A 29 -26.16 -12.36 -7.42
C ALA A 29 -25.13 -13.18 -8.22
N ALA A 30 -24.84 -14.41 -7.80
CA ALA A 30 -23.81 -15.26 -8.41
C ALA A 30 -23.96 -15.42 -9.94
N ALA A 31 -25.20 -15.36 -10.45
CA ALA A 31 -25.50 -15.42 -11.89
C ALA A 31 -25.01 -14.21 -12.70
N HIS A 32 -24.67 -13.09 -12.05
CA HIS A 32 -24.16 -11.86 -12.68
C HIS A 32 -22.67 -11.65 -12.41
N MET A 33 -21.98 -12.67 -11.91
CA MET A 33 -20.53 -12.63 -11.78
C MET A 33 -19.88 -12.62 -13.18
N PRO A 34 -18.76 -11.92 -13.35
CA PRO A 34 -18.06 -11.89 -14.63
C PRO A 34 -17.49 -13.26 -14.95
N PRO A 35 -17.26 -13.55 -16.24
CA PRO A 35 -16.59 -14.78 -16.65
C PRO A 35 -15.16 -14.83 -16.10
N GLU A 36 -14.59 -16.04 -15.97
CA GLU A 36 -13.19 -16.24 -15.52
C GLU A 36 -12.17 -15.53 -16.42
N THR A 37 -12.54 -15.19 -17.66
CA THR A 37 -11.72 -14.43 -18.61
C THR A 37 -11.63 -12.94 -18.28
N GLN A 38 -12.49 -12.41 -17.39
CA GLN A 38 -12.45 -11.00 -16.98
C GLN A 38 -11.35 -10.78 -15.93
N THR A 39 -10.21 -10.27 -16.36
CA THR A 39 -9.05 -10.02 -15.49
C THR A 39 -9.07 -8.65 -14.82
N ARG A 40 -9.91 -7.72 -15.29
CA ARG A 40 -9.98 -6.33 -14.81
C ARG A 40 -11.24 -6.06 -14.00
N VAL A 41 -11.07 -5.79 -12.70
CA VAL A 41 -12.16 -5.48 -11.75
C VAL A 41 -12.83 -4.13 -12.06
N ILE A 42 -12.08 -3.16 -12.58
CA ILE A 42 -12.56 -1.81 -12.86
C ILE A 42 -13.65 -1.81 -13.93
N GLU A 43 -13.43 -2.55 -15.02
CA GLU A 43 -14.40 -2.66 -16.12
C GLU A 43 -15.69 -3.32 -15.64
N PHE A 44 -15.57 -4.43 -14.92
CA PHE A 44 -16.74 -5.13 -14.40
C PHE A 44 -17.60 -4.23 -13.51
N THR A 45 -16.99 -3.43 -12.64
CA THR A 45 -17.78 -2.60 -11.73
C THR A 45 -18.60 -1.54 -12.48
N SER A 46 -18.13 -1.05 -13.62
CA SER A 46 -18.93 -0.16 -14.47
C SER A 46 -20.10 -0.86 -15.18
N GLN A 47 -20.02 -2.18 -15.34
CA GLN A 47 -20.99 -2.99 -16.08
C GLN A 47 -21.97 -3.75 -15.18
N CYS A 48 -21.64 -3.94 -13.90
CA CYS A 48 -22.39 -4.78 -12.97
C CYS A 48 -23.76 -4.24 -12.55
N GLY A 49 -24.06 -2.97 -12.87
CA GLY A 49 -25.36 -2.33 -12.59
C GLY A 49 -25.61 -1.95 -11.13
N ILE A 50 -24.65 -2.17 -10.22
CA ILE A 50 -24.77 -1.77 -8.80
C ILE A 50 -24.58 -0.27 -8.60
N LEU A 51 -23.68 0.34 -9.37
CA LEU A 51 -23.42 1.77 -9.35
C LEU A 51 -24.21 2.45 -10.45
N ASN A 52 -24.88 3.53 -10.11
CA ASN A 52 -25.52 4.40 -11.10
C ASN A 52 -24.48 5.30 -11.80
N LYS A 53 -24.92 6.06 -12.80
CA LYS A 53 -24.02 6.94 -13.58
C LYS A 53 -23.29 7.97 -12.71
N GLU A 54 -23.97 8.60 -11.76
CA GLU A 54 -23.38 9.60 -10.87
C GLU A 54 -22.34 8.96 -9.93
N GLU A 55 -22.63 7.77 -9.42
CA GLU A 55 -21.72 7.01 -8.56
C GLU A 55 -20.45 6.58 -9.31
N LEU A 56 -20.59 6.17 -10.57
CA LEU A 56 -19.45 5.88 -11.45
C LEU A 56 -18.62 7.14 -11.73
N GLU A 57 -19.28 8.29 -11.94
CA GLU A 57 -18.60 9.57 -12.09
C GLU A 57 -17.90 10.04 -10.81
N ILE A 58 -18.36 9.63 -9.62
CA ILE A 58 -17.72 9.94 -8.34
C ILE A 58 -16.45 9.11 -8.16
N ILE A 59 -16.53 7.78 -8.30
CA ILE A 59 -15.41 6.88 -8.00
C ILE A 59 -14.26 6.99 -9.01
N THR A 60 -14.50 7.67 -10.14
CA THR A 60 -13.50 7.93 -11.18
C THR A 60 -12.82 9.29 -11.05
N LYS A 61 -13.18 10.13 -10.06
CA LYS A 61 -12.55 11.44 -9.84
C LYS A 61 -11.24 11.36 -9.07
N ASP A 62 -10.38 12.34 -9.31
CA ASP A 62 -9.18 12.56 -8.53
C ASP A 62 -9.52 12.95 -7.08
N ALA A 63 -8.66 12.57 -6.14
CA ALA A 63 -8.87 12.84 -4.71
C ALA A 63 -8.97 14.34 -4.42
N GLY A 64 -8.13 15.16 -5.07
CA GLY A 64 -8.18 16.62 -4.96
C GLY A 64 -9.50 17.20 -5.49
N ASP A 65 -10.02 16.66 -6.58
CA ASP A 65 -11.33 17.04 -7.13
C ASP A 65 -12.46 16.64 -6.18
N LEU A 66 -12.41 15.45 -5.59
CA LEU A 66 -13.38 15.00 -4.59
C LEU A 66 -13.39 15.92 -3.37
N VAL A 67 -12.21 16.22 -2.81
CA VAL A 67 -12.07 17.16 -1.69
C VAL A 67 -12.61 18.54 -2.06
N ASN A 68 -12.34 19.05 -3.26
CA ASN A 68 -12.89 20.32 -3.72
C ASN A 68 -14.42 20.27 -3.84
N LEU A 69 -14.99 19.18 -4.35
CA LEU A 69 -16.43 19.02 -4.51
C LEU A 69 -17.16 18.89 -3.16
N THR A 70 -16.57 18.19 -2.18
CA THR A 70 -17.12 18.07 -0.83
C THR A 70 -17.01 19.38 -0.05
N THR A 71 -15.85 20.05 -0.10
CA THR A 71 -15.62 21.34 0.60
C THR A 71 -16.45 22.49 0.02
N THR A 72 -16.79 22.45 -1.27
CA THR A 72 -17.71 23.43 -1.89
C THR A 72 -19.18 23.05 -1.75
N GLY A 73 -19.50 21.89 -1.16
CA GLY A 73 -20.86 21.40 -0.99
C GLY A 73 -21.54 20.95 -2.29
N LYS A 74 -20.80 20.82 -3.40
CA LYS A 74 -21.32 20.30 -4.68
C LYS A 74 -21.62 18.82 -4.61
N LEU A 75 -20.89 18.07 -3.78
CA LEU A 75 -21.18 16.70 -3.39
C LEU A 75 -21.23 16.61 -1.87
N SER A 76 -22.08 15.75 -1.34
CA SER A 76 -22.09 15.45 0.10
C SER A 76 -21.06 14.37 0.43
N CYS A 77 -20.52 14.40 1.67
CA CYS A 77 -19.63 13.35 2.17
C CYS A 77 -20.31 11.98 2.09
N LEU A 78 -21.61 11.93 2.36
CA LEU A 78 -22.40 10.70 2.29
C LEU A 78 -22.50 10.15 0.86
N ALA A 79 -22.70 11.00 -0.15
CA ALA A 79 -22.77 10.57 -1.54
C ALA A 79 -21.43 9.98 -2.01
N VAL A 80 -20.33 10.68 -1.71
CA VAL A 80 -18.97 10.21 -2.05
C VAL A 80 -18.69 8.88 -1.37
N THR A 81 -18.85 8.81 -0.05
CA THR A 81 -18.58 7.59 0.72
C THR A 81 -19.45 6.42 0.26
N THR A 82 -20.74 6.64 -0.03
CA THR A 82 -21.64 5.57 -0.50
C THR A 82 -21.17 4.99 -1.83
N ALA A 83 -20.74 5.82 -2.78
CA ALA A 83 -20.22 5.35 -4.07
C ALA A 83 -18.96 4.49 -3.91
N PHE A 84 -18.00 4.93 -3.08
CA PHE A 84 -16.78 4.17 -2.79
C PHE A 84 -17.05 2.86 -2.04
N CYS A 85 -17.98 2.87 -1.08
CA CYS A 85 -18.38 1.66 -0.36
C CYS A 85 -19.04 0.63 -1.30
N LYS A 86 -19.88 1.07 -2.24
CA LYS A 86 -20.43 0.20 -3.30
C LYS A 86 -19.33 -0.39 -4.17
N ALA A 87 -18.42 0.44 -4.66
CA ALA A 87 -17.31 0.01 -5.49
C ALA A 87 -16.41 -1.01 -4.77
N ALA A 88 -16.12 -0.78 -3.48
CA ALA A 88 -15.35 -1.70 -2.65
C ALA A 88 -16.07 -3.05 -2.48
N ALA A 89 -17.39 -3.05 -2.23
CA ALA A 89 -18.18 -4.27 -2.13
C ALA A 89 -18.16 -5.09 -3.43
N VAL A 90 -18.29 -4.42 -4.59
CA VAL A 90 -18.18 -5.08 -5.90
C VAL A 90 -16.79 -5.68 -6.08
N ALA A 91 -15.73 -4.89 -5.89
CA ALA A 91 -14.35 -5.34 -6.05
C ALA A 91 -14.01 -6.52 -5.13
N HIS A 92 -14.54 -6.51 -3.90
CA HIS A 92 -14.29 -7.55 -2.92
C HIS A 92 -14.79 -8.92 -3.36
N ARG A 93 -15.89 -8.97 -4.13
CA ARG A 93 -16.41 -10.25 -4.67
C ARG A 93 -15.47 -10.90 -5.68
N HIS A 94 -14.62 -10.13 -6.35
CA HIS A 94 -13.65 -10.65 -7.32
C HIS A 94 -12.32 -11.01 -6.67
N THR A 95 -11.90 -10.22 -5.69
CA THR A 95 -10.51 -10.24 -5.22
C THR A 95 -10.36 -10.63 -3.76
N ASN A 96 -11.46 -10.69 -3.00
CA ASN A 96 -11.48 -11.05 -1.58
C ASN A 96 -10.49 -10.22 -0.72
N PHE A 97 -10.32 -8.93 -1.07
CA PHE A 97 -9.27 -8.07 -0.49
C PHE A 97 -9.66 -7.29 0.79
N LEU A 98 -10.93 -7.33 1.20
CA LEU A 98 -11.41 -6.63 2.39
C LEU A 98 -11.32 -7.57 3.57
N THR A 99 -10.57 -7.17 4.59
CA THR A 99 -10.51 -7.90 5.87
C THR A 99 -11.69 -7.47 6.74
N GLU A 100 -11.95 -6.17 6.84
CA GLU A 100 -13.02 -5.61 7.66
C GLU A 100 -13.81 -4.52 6.95
N ILE A 101 -15.13 -4.51 7.19
CA ILE A 101 -16.09 -3.62 6.52
C ILE A 101 -16.89 -2.83 7.56
N PHE A 102 -16.66 -1.53 7.60
CA PHE A 102 -17.31 -0.61 8.54
C PHE A 102 -18.11 0.49 7.82
N PHE A 103 -18.79 0.11 6.73
CA PHE A 103 -19.67 1.01 5.95
C PHE A 103 -20.71 1.74 6.80
N THR A 104 -21.27 1.08 7.82
CA THR A 104 -22.24 1.72 8.73
C THR A 104 -21.61 2.87 9.50
N GLN A 105 -20.46 2.63 10.14
CA GLN A 105 -19.73 3.66 10.90
C GLN A 105 -19.31 4.81 9.97
N ALA A 106 -18.80 4.49 8.77
CA ALA A 106 -18.43 5.49 7.77
C ALA A 106 -19.62 6.36 7.36
N ARG A 107 -20.79 5.76 7.13
CA ARG A 107 -22.02 6.47 6.76
C ARG A 107 -22.55 7.35 7.89
N GLU A 108 -22.56 6.87 9.13
CA GLU A 108 -22.96 7.73 10.26
C GLU A 108 -22.02 8.92 10.41
N ARG A 109 -20.70 8.69 10.32
CA ARG A 109 -19.72 9.79 10.36
C ARG A 109 -19.94 10.81 9.24
N THR A 110 -20.25 10.36 8.03
CA THR A 110 -20.51 11.30 6.92
C THR A 110 -21.75 12.14 7.14
N LYS A 111 -22.81 11.60 7.77
CA LYS A 111 -24.00 12.37 8.12
C LYS A 111 -23.69 13.46 9.14
N GLU A 112 -22.84 13.17 10.14
CA GLU A 112 -22.38 14.16 11.11
C GLU A 112 -21.61 15.29 10.43
N LEU A 113 -20.68 14.96 9.53
CA LEU A 113 -19.90 15.94 8.78
C LEU A 113 -20.77 16.80 7.87
N ASP A 114 -21.69 16.18 7.13
CA ASP A 114 -22.62 16.90 6.25
C ASP A 114 -23.57 17.81 7.05
N ALA A 115 -24.05 17.36 8.22
CA ALA A 115 -24.87 18.17 9.12
C ALA A 115 -24.09 19.37 9.68
N SER A 116 -22.87 19.14 10.15
CA SER A 116 -21.97 20.19 10.65
C SER A 116 -21.63 21.20 9.56
N PHE A 117 -21.36 20.76 8.34
CA PHE A 117 -21.11 21.63 7.19
C PHE A 117 -22.33 22.48 6.83
N LYS A 118 -23.53 21.89 6.87
CA LYS A 118 -24.79 22.61 6.62
C LYS A 118 -25.07 23.68 7.67
N GLU A 119 -24.70 23.43 8.94
CA GLU A 119 -24.89 24.37 10.04
C GLU A 119 -23.84 25.50 10.03
N THR A 120 -22.57 25.16 9.82
CA THR A 120 -21.45 26.10 9.97
C THR A 120 -21.01 26.78 8.68
N GLY A 121 -21.33 26.18 7.52
CA GLY A 121 -20.80 26.56 6.22
C GLY A 121 -19.30 26.33 6.05
N LYS A 122 -18.64 25.61 6.98
CA LYS A 122 -17.19 25.40 7.00
C LYS A 122 -16.89 23.90 6.91
N PRO A 123 -16.06 23.46 5.95
CA PRO A 123 -15.59 22.08 5.93
C PRO A 123 -14.69 21.83 7.14
N ALA A 124 -14.59 20.57 7.59
CA ALA A 124 -13.79 20.24 8.77
C ALA A 124 -12.33 20.65 8.57
N GLU A 125 -11.63 20.08 7.58
CA GLU A 125 -10.20 20.32 7.34
C GLU A 125 -9.75 19.78 5.95
N ALA A 126 -8.44 19.69 5.71
CA ALA A 126 -7.77 19.38 4.44
C ALA A 126 -8.28 18.15 3.66
N LEU A 127 -8.81 17.13 4.31
CA LEU A 127 -9.29 15.89 3.67
C LEU A 127 -10.82 15.71 3.82
N PHE A 128 -11.55 16.81 4.02
CA PHE A 128 -12.99 16.80 4.30
C PHE A 128 -13.78 15.92 3.33
N GLY A 129 -14.39 14.85 3.85
CA GLY A 129 -15.27 13.96 3.11
C GLY A 129 -14.56 12.97 2.19
N LEU A 130 -13.22 12.91 2.21
CA LEU A 130 -12.45 11.97 1.38
C LEU A 130 -12.45 10.56 2.00
N PRO A 131 -12.94 9.52 1.28
CA PRO A 131 -12.84 8.16 1.74
C PRO A 131 -11.39 7.65 1.69
N ILE A 132 -10.94 7.05 2.79
CA ILE A 132 -9.62 6.46 2.96
C ILE A 132 -9.77 5.02 3.43
N SER A 133 -9.09 4.12 2.72
CA SER A 133 -8.92 2.75 3.17
C SER A 133 -7.62 2.59 3.95
N LEU A 134 -7.63 1.69 4.93
CA LEU A 134 -6.49 1.44 5.80
C LEU A 134 -6.06 -0.02 5.72
N LYS A 135 -4.77 -0.27 6.00
CA LYS A 135 -4.28 -1.62 6.23
C LYS A 135 -4.85 -2.16 7.54
N ASP A 136 -5.06 -3.47 7.62
CA ASP A 136 -5.64 -4.13 8.79
C ASP A 136 -4.86 -3.99 10.09
N GLN A 137 -3.60 -3.56 10.02
CA GLN A 137 -2.80 -3.23 11.22
C GLN A 137 -3.27 -1.97 11.96
N PHE A 138 -4.06 -1.11 11.32
CA PHE A 138 -4.53 0.13 11.93
C PHE A 138 -5.86 -0.10 12.64
N GLU A 139 -5.78 -0.18 13.95
CA GLU A 139 -6.94 -0.35 14.82
C GLU A 139 -7.96 0.79 14.67
N ILE A 140 -9.23 0.43 14.48
CA ILE A 140 -10.36 1.35 14.49
C ILE A 140 -11.31 0.91 15.59
N LYS A 141 -11.63 1.84 16.49
CA LYS A 141 -12.47 1.58 17.65
C LYS A 141 -13.80 0.93 17.27
N GLY A 142 -14.09 -0.20 17.91
CA GLY A 142 -15.33 -0.96 17.75
C GLY A 142 -15.34 -1.89 16.54
N THR A 143 -14.22 -2.03 15.83
CA THR A 143 -14.06 -2.96 14.70
C THR A 143 -13.05 -4.05 15.04
N GLU A 144 -13.10 -5.16 14.31
CA GLU A 144 -12.11 -6.24 14.45
C GLU A 144 -10.77 -5.82 13.82
N CYS A 145 -9.67 -6.28 14.39
CA CYS A 145 -8.32 -6.10 13.85
C CYS A 145 -7.57 -7.40 14.09
N ASP A 146 -7.39 -8.20 13.04
CA ASP A 146 -6.78 -9.53 13.12
C ASP A 146 -5.45 -9.65 12.36
N MET A 147 -5.11 -8.67 11.52
CA MET A 147 -3.88 -8.63 10.72
C MET A 147 -3.68 -9.90 9.84
N GLY A 148 -4.75 -10.64 9.57
CA GLY A 148 -4.71 -11.94 8.91
C GLY A 148 -4.14 -13.07 9.77
N ILE A 149 -4.10 -12.91 11.10
CA ILE A 149 -3.66 -13.92 12.07
C ILE A 149 -4.91 -14.61 12.65
N ALA A 150 -5.05 -15.91 12.43
CA ALA A 150 -6.26 -16.63 12.84
C ALA A 150 -6.48 -16.59 14.36
N SER A 151 -5.41 -16.56 15.16
CA SER A 151 -5.53 -16.51 16.62
C SER A 151 -6.14 -15.21 17.14
N TRP A 152 -6.14 -14.14 16.35
CA TRP A 152 -6.66 -12.81 16.68
C TRP A 152 -8.10 -12.59 16.20
N ILE A 153 -8.71 -13.55 15.50
CA ILE A 153 -10.14 -13.49 15.17
C ILE A 153 -10.97 -13.30 16.44
N GLY A 154 -11.84 -12.29 16.42
CA GLY A 154 -12.64 -11.83 17.56
C GLY A 154 -12.01 -10.67 18.35
N HIS A 155 -10.81 -10.21 18.01
CA HIS A 155 -10.15 -9.08 18.66
C HIS A 155 -10.77 -7.76 18.19
N ILE A 156 -11.59 -7.14 19.05
CA ILE A 156 -12.23 -5.85 18.79
C ILE A 156 -11.39 -4.72 19.36
N SER A 157 -10.94 -3.80 18.52
CA SER A 157 -10.13 -2.66 18.93
C SER A 157 -10.91 -1.73 19.86
N GLU A 158 -10.31 -1.42 21.01
CA GLU A 158 -10.90 -0.51 22.01
C GLU A 158 -10.69 0.96 21.65
N ASN A 159 -9.60 1.25 20.95
CA ASN A 159 -9.15 2.60 20.61
C ASN A 159 -8.79 2.70 19.12
N ASN A 160 -8.77 3.93 18.61
CA ASN A 160 -8.23 4.20 17.29
C ASN A 160 -6.69 4.22 17.35
N SER A 161 -6.05 3.75 16.28
CA SER A 161 -4.63 4.04 16.03
C SER A 161 -4.42 5.53 15.85
N VAL A 162 -3.24 6.05 16.23
CA VAL A 162 -2.90 7.49 16.11
C VAL A 162 -3.13 8.02 14.69
N LEU A 163 -2.75 7.25 13.66
CA LEU A 163 -2.98 7.64 12.26
C LEU A 163 -4.48 7.78 11.93
N VAL A 164 -5.33 6.91 12.46
CA VAL A 164 -6.79 6.97 12.27
C VAL A 164 -7.33 8.25 12.87
N GLU A 165 -6.90 8.61 14.08
CA GLU A 165 -7.32 9.85 14.73
C GLU A 165 -6.88 11.09 13.94
N VAL A 166 -5.63 11.12 13.48
CA VAL A 166 -5.12 12.21 12.64
C VAL A 166 -5.96 12.38 11.37
N LEU A 167 -6.23 11.28 10.65
CA LEU A 167 -7.03 11.30 9.43
C LEU A 167 -8.47 11.76 9.68
N GLN A 168 -9.11 11.25 10.73
CA GLN A 168 -10.49 11.64 11.08
C GLN A 168 -10.58 13.10 11.55
N ASN A 169 -9.55 13.61 12.23
CA ASN A 169 -9.46 15.00 12.66
C ASN A 169 -9.30 15.96 11.47
N VAL A 170 -8.59 15.56 10.41
CA VAL A 170 -8.50 16.35 9.18
C VAL A 170 -9.68 16.14 8.22
N GLY A 171 -10.75 15.49 8.69
CA GLY A 171 -12.02 15.35 7.98
C GLY A 171 -12.12 14.15 7.02
N ALA A 172 -11.11 13.26 6.98
CA ALA A 172 -11.17 12.06 6.17
C ALA A 172 -12.15 11.02 6.75
N ILE A 173 -12.68 10.17 5.87
CA ILE A 173 -13.63 9.11 6.23
C ILE A 173 -12.97 7.75 6.03
N THR A 174 -12.74 7.03 7.13
CA THR A 174 -12.32 5.64 7.06
C THR A 174 -13.53 4.76 6.73
N ASN A 175 -13.48 3.94 5.67
CA ASN A 175 -14.62 3.11 5.26
C ASN A 175 -14.36 1.60 5.15
N ILE A 176 -13.11 1.17 4.97
CA ILE A 176 -12.72 -0.24 4.85
C ILE A 176 -11.32 -0.50 5.40
N SER A 177 -11.10 -1.74 5.81
CA SER A 177 -9.78 -2.31 6.01
C SER A 177 -9.42 -3.24 4.85
N GLN A 178 -8.17 -3.19 4.41
CA GLN A 178 -7.63 -4.00 3.32
C GLN A 178 -6.65 -5.05 3.84
N THR A 179 -6.61 -6.18 3.14
CA THR A 179 -5.64 -7.25 3.37
C THR A 179 -4.22 -6.69 3.36
N LEU A 180 -3.45 -7.07 4.37
CA LEU A 180 -2.02 -6.85 4.39
C LEU A 180 -1.36 -7.62 3.26
N MET A 181 -0.34 -7.04 2.62
CA MET A 181 0.68 -7.84 1.95
C MET A 181 1.23 -8.77 3.04
N ARG A 182 0.89 -10.05 2.94
CA ARG A 182 0.87 -10.99 4.07
C ARG A 182 2.22 -10.98 4.83
N LEU A 183 2.22 -10.29 5.98
CA LEU A 183 3.26 -10.21 7.02
C LEU A 183 4.71 -10.13 6.50
N THR A 184 5.13 -8.90 6.19
CA THR A 184 6.53 -8.47 6.39
C THR A 184 6.55 -7.17 7.17
N ALA A 185 6.79 -7.26 8.48
CA ALA A 185 7.42 -6.25 9.33
C ALA A 185 7.01 -6.51 10.79
N ASN A 186 8.01 -6.73 11.63
CA ASN A 186 7.94 -6.59 13.08
C ASN A 186 7.29 -5.24 13.44
N PRO A 187 6.45 -5.14 14.50
CA PRO A 187 5.90 -3.86 14.98
C PRO A 187 6.97 -2.77 15.27
N SER A 188 8.26 -3.13 15.39
CA SER A 188 9.36 -2.16 15.54
C SER A 188 9.87 -1.54 14.22
N SER A 189 9.62 -2.19 13.08
CA SER A 189 9.97 -1.65 11.75
C SER A 189 8.77 -0.93 11.17
N GLY A 190 8.68 0.38 11.40
CA GLY A 190 7.70 1.26 10.76
C GLY A 190 7.73 1.04 9.25
N GLY A 191 6.79 0.24 8.75
CA GLY A 191 6.67 -0.04 7.33
C GLY A 191 6.33 1.28 6.63
N GLY A 192 7.26 1.86 5.88
CA GLY A 192 7.04 3.03 5.02
C GLY A 192 6.22 2.71 3.76
N GLU A 193 5.45 1.63 3.78
CA GLU A 193 4.23 1.46 2.98
C GLU A 193 2.96 1.73 3.79
N GLY A 194 3.07 1.90 5.12
CA GLY A 194 1.98 2.17 6.06
C GLY A 194 1.41 3.58 5.96
N ALA A 195 2.02 4.46 5.18
CA ALA A 195 1.45 5.75 4.76
C ALA A 195 1.04 5.77 3.29
N THR A 196 1.05 4.62 2.58
CA THR A 196 0.17 4.51 1.42
C THR A 196 -1.21 4.23 2.01
N VAL A 197 -1.90 5.30 2.39
CA VAL A 197 -3.35 5.39 2.19
C VAL A 197 -3.58 4.63 0.90
N ALA A 198 -4.23 3.46 0.94
CA ALA A 198 -4.56 2.73 -0.27
C ALA A 198 -5.73 3.48 -0.92
N MET A 199 -5.43 4.72 -1.28
CA MET A 199 -6.08 5.47 -2.30
C MET A 199 -5.77 4.69 -3.57
N TRP A 200 -6.70 3.81 -3.92
CA TRP A 200 -7.31 3.67 -5.24
C TRP A 200 -7.43 2.21 -5.69
N ILE A 201 -8.68 1.81 -5.95
CA ILE A 201 -9.04 0.64 -6.76
C ILE A 201 -9.49 1.09 -8.17
N TYR A 202 -9.51 2.41 -8.43
CA TYR A 202 -9.96 2.99 -9.70
C TYR A 202 -8.89 3.89 -10.31
N PRO A 203 -7.96 3.38 -11.14
CA PRO A 203 -7.21 4.24 -12.03
C PRO A 203 -8.18 5.02 -12.91
N HIS A 204 -8.16 6.34 -12.78
CA HIS A 204 -8.91 7.29 -13.59
C HIS A 204 -8.48 7.13 -15.06
N PRO A 205 -9.40 6.85 -16.00
CA PRO A 205 -9.11 7.07 -17.41
C PRO A 205 -9.30 8.57 -17.66
N SER A 206 -8.22 9.27 -17.98
CA SER A 206 -8.19 10.65 -18.54
C SER A 206 -8.22 11.86 -17.60
N ARG A 207 -7.03 12.39 -17.25
CA ARG A 207 -6.73 13.84 -17.37
C ARG A 207 -5.26 14.28 -17.25
N LEU A 208 -4.30 13.38 -17.43
CA LEU A 208 -2.95 13.77 -17.86
C LEU A 208 -2.83 13.53 -19.37
N GLN A 209 -3.44 14.42 -20.15
CA GLN A 209 -3.01 14.61 -21.54
C GLN A 209 -1.55 15.03 -21.48
N ARG A 210 -0.66 14.19 -22.02
CA ARG A 210 0.77 14.44 -22.30
C ARG A 210 1.40 15.51 -21.38
N PRO A 211 2.12 15.14 -20.32
CA PRO A 211 3.16 16.04 -19.83
C PRO A 211 4.04 16.37 -21.04
N LEU A 212 4.39 17.66 -21.17
CA LEU A 212 5.35 18.18 -22.13
C LEU A 212 6.70 17.45 -21.99
N TRP A 213 6.77 16.23 -22.47
CA TRP A 213 8.01 15.54 -22.74
C TRP A 213 8.44 16.01 -24.13
N PHE A 214 9.62 16.63 -24.15
CA PHE A 214 10.44 17.11 -25.26
C PHE A 214 9.88 16.90 -26.68
N PRO A 215 9.93 17.94 -27.56
CA PRO A 215 9.49 17.82 -28.95
C PRO A 215 10.08 16.56 -29.59
N SER A 216 9.25 15.82 -30.32
CA SER A 216 9.45 14.46 -30.86
C SER A 216 10.67 14.24 -31.75
N ASN A 217 11.57 15.22 -31.87
CA ASN A 217 12.73 15.22 -32.76
C ASN A 217 14.07 15.42 -32.05
N SER A 218 14.12 15.50 -30.71
CA SER A 218 15.39 15.46 -29.97
C SER A 218 15.62 14.06 -29.40
N ALA A 219 16.78 13.48 -29.68
CA ALA A 219 17.26 12.26 -29.04
C ALA A 219 17.02 12.34 -27.52
N PRO A 220 16.61 11.24 -26.85
CA PRO A 220 16.41 11.26 -25.41
C PRO A 220 17.68 11.81 -24.76
N PRO A 221 17.56 12.77 -23.82
CA PRO A 221 18.73 13.15 -23.02
C PRO A 221 19.27 11.84 -22.42
N PRO A 222 20.59 11.63 -22.41
CA PRO A 222 21.15 10.42 -21.85
C PRO A 222 20.50 10.23 -20.49
N LEU A 223 19.81 9.09 -20.31
CA LEU A 223 19.33 8.63 -19.01
C LEU A 223 20.46 8.98 -18.06
N CYS A 224 20.19 9.87 -17.10
CA CYS A 224 21.18 10.24 -16.11
C CYS A 224 21.64 8.92 -15.54
N GLN A 225 22.83 8.46 -15.98
CA GLN A 225 23.38 7.19 -15.54
C GLN A 225 23.45 7.40 -14.05
N CYS A 226 22.57 6.73 -13.30
CA CYS A 226 22.65 6.73 -11.86
C CYS A 226 24.07 6.24 -11.63
N PRO A 227 25.00 7.13 -11.22
CA PRO A 227 26.39 6.73 -11.15
C PRO A 227 26.37 5.55 -10.20
N GLN A 228 27.07 4.47 -10.55
CA GLN A 228 27.42 3.46 -9.57
C GLN A 228 28.28 4.17 -8.53
N TYR A 229 27.66 4.92 -7.61
CA TYR A 229 28.32 5.53 -6.49
C TYR A 229 28.76 4.33 -5.66
N PRO A 230 30.08 4.08 -5.54
CA PRO A 230 30.56 3.08 -4.60
C PRO A 230 29.97 3.28 -3.19
N PRO A 231 29.69 4.53 -2.74
CA PRO A 231 28.92 4.79 -1.52
C PRO A 231 27.46 4.33 -1.55
N VAL A 232 26.71 4.51 -2.65
CA VAL A 232 25.27 4.14 -2.72
C VAL A 232 25.09 2.64 -2.79
N ARG A 233 25.93 1.93 -3.54
CA ARG A 233 25.91 0.46 -3.56
C ARG A 233 26.28 -0.12 -2.20
N ARG A 234 27.37 0.35 -1.59
CA ARG A 234 27.76 -0.04 -0.24
C ARG A 234 26.69 0.33 0.79
N ALA A 235 26.09 1.51 0.71
CA ALA A 235 25.00 1.94 1.58
C ALA A 235 23.73 1.10 1.35
N THR A 236 23.46 0.64 0.13
CA THR A 236 22.35 -0.28 -0.17
C THR A 236 22.63 -1.66 0.39
N ASP A 237 23.84 -2.20 0.22
CA ASP A 237 24.24 -3.50 0.77
C ASP A 237 24.25 -3.46 2.32
N MET A 238 24.76 -2.37 2.91
CA MET A 238 24.71 -2.11 4.35
C MET A 238 23.27 -1.93 4.82
N ALA A 239 22.45 -1.13 4.14
CA ALA A 239 21.04 -0.96 4.48
C ALA A 239 20.32 -2.30 4.45
N VAL A 240 20.45 -3.10 3.39
CA VAL A 240 19.82 -4.43 3.29
C VAL A 240 20.33 -5.37 4.39
N GLY A 241 21.62 -5.34 4.71
CA GLY A 241 22.20 -6.12 5.80
C GLY A 241 21.68 -5.71 7.19
N THR A 242 21.74 -4.42 7.50
CA THR A 242 21.25 -3.82 8.76
C THR A 242 19.73 -3.99 8.88
N LEU A 243 18.97 -3.87 7.80
CA LEU A 243 17.52 -4.11 7.75
C LEU A 243 17.15 -5.56 8.01
N LYS A 244 17.89 -6.51 7.44
CA LYS A 244 17.68 -7.92 7.76
C LYS A 244 17.90 -8.15 9.25
N LYS A 245 18.99 -7.64 9.82
CA LYS A 245 19.24 -7.74 11.27
C LYS A 245 18.15 -7.05 12.10
N ALA A 246 17.71 -5.86 11.68
CA ALA A 246 16.73 -5.03 12.39
C ALA A 246 15.29 -5.56 12.28
N GLY A 247 14.94 -6.17 11.14
CA GLY A 247 13.65 -6.81 10.92
C GLY A 247 13.50 -8.14 11.67
N TYR A 248 14.61 -8.68 12.17
CA TYR A 248 14.69 -10.01 12.78
C TYR A 248 15.27 -10.00 14.21
N GLU A 249 15.27 -8.84 14.87
CA GLU A 249 15.91 -8.65 16.19
C GLU A 249 15.34 -9.59 17.26
N ASP A 250 14.07 -9.93 17.15
CA ASP A 250 13.35 -10.84 18.04
C ASP A 250 13.35 -12.29 17.54
N GLY A 251 14.04 -12.62 16.44
CA GLY A 251 14.00 -13.95 15.83
C GLY A 251 12.58 -14.40 15.45
N SER A 252 11.72 -13.45 15.05
CA SER A 252 10.30 -13.69 14.77
C SER A 252 9.52 -14.29 15.94
N GLU A 253 9.96 -14.04 17.19
CA GLU A 253 9.29 -14.49 18.40
C GLU A 253 7.85 -13.97 18.48
N ASP A 254 7.60 -12.71 18.11
CA ASP A 254 6.26 -12.14 18.13
C ASP A 254 5.32 -12.85 17.13
N LEU A 255 5.82 -13.18 15.93
CA LEU A 255 5.09 -13.99 14.96
C LEU A 255 4.82 -15.40 15.50
N ARG A 256 5.83 -16.06 16.08
CA ARG A 256 5.66 -17.40 16.69
C ARG A 256 4.62 -17.37 17.80
N ARG A 257 4.62 -16.36 18.67
CA ARG A 257 3.63 -16.19 19.75
C ARG A 257 2.24 -15.91 19.23
N ALA A 258 2.12 -15.11 18.17
CA ALA A 258 0.84 -14.79 17.57
C ALA A 258 0.23 -16.03 16.88
N PHE A 259 1.02 -16.88 16.23
CA PHE A 259 0.53 -18.05 15.50
C PHE A 259 0.35 -19.30 16.39
N ALA A 260 1.11 -19.41 17.49
CA ALA A 260 1.06 -20.58 18.37
C ALA A 260 -0.34 -20.96 18.90
N PRO A 261 -1.25 -20.03 19.26
CA PRO A 261 -2.58 -20.38 19.76
C PRO A 261 -3.52 -20.96 18.70
N SER A 262 -3.35 -20.57 17.43
CA SER A 262 -4.12 -21.14 16.30
C SER A 262 -3.46 -22.41 15.77
N GLY A 263 -2.14 -22.57 15.95
CA GLY A 263 -1.37 -23.63 15.30
C GLY A 263 -1.35 -23.48 13.78
N GLU A 264 -1.67 -22.29 13.27
CA GLU A 264 -1.65 -22.03 11.84
C GLU A 264 -0.21 -22.01 11.32
N LEU A 265 -0.02 -22.52 10.11
CA LEU A 265 1.28 -22.50 9.44
C LEU A 265 1.53 -21.12 8.81
N TYR A 266 2.79 -20.71 8.79
CA TYR A 266 3.19 -19.55 8.00
C TYR A 266 2.88 -19.79 6.52
N HIS A 267 2.36 -18.75 5.87
CA HIS A 267 2.32 -18.78 4.42
C HIS A 267 3.74 -18.76 3.87
N PRO A 268 4.01 -19.41 2.72
CA PRO A 268 5.32 -19.32 2.06
C PRO A 268 5.78 -17.90 1.71
N MET A 269 4.85 -16.92 1.69
CA MET A 269 5.15 -15.51 1.44
C MET A 269 5.42 -14.71 2.71
N VAL A 270 5.14 -15.22 3.91
CA VAL A 270 5.54 -14.54 5.15
C VAL A 270 7.06 -14.59 5.22
N VAL A 271 7.68 -13.43 5.47
CA VAL A 271 9.12 -13.39 5.68
C VAL A 271 9.40 -13.59 7.17
N VAL A 272 9.94 -14.75 7.50
CA VAL A 272 10.35 -15.13 8.85
C VAL A 272 11.86 -15.24 8.95
N ALA A 273 12.40 -14.86 10.09
CA ALA A 273 13.78 -15.11 10.44
C ALA A 273 13.89 -16.52 11.05
N GLU A 274 13.98 -17.53 10.20
CA GLU A 274 14.35 -18.86 10.68
C GLU A 274 15.79 -18.79 11.21
N ASP A 275 15.99 -19.35 12.40
CA ASP A 275 17.31 -19.49 13.04
C ASP A 275 18.08 -18.20 13.37
N THR A 276 17.39 -17.04 13.45
CA THR A 276 18.04 -15.79 13.91
C THR A 276 17.95 -15.67 15.43
N PRO A 277 19.08 -15.57 16.17
CA PRO A 277 19.06 -15.42 17.62
C PRO A 277 18.51 -14.05 18.02
N HIS A 278 17.91 -13.97 19.21
CA HIS A 278 17.49 -12.69 19.78
C HIS A 278 18.71 -11.80 19.99
N LEU A 279 18.66 -10.57 19.50
CA LEU A 279 19.70 -9.59 19.79
C LEU A 279 19.62 -9.16 21.25
N SER A 280 20.77 -9.06 21.90
CA SER A 280 20.87 -8.36 23.18
C SER A 280 20.60 -6.87 23.00
N THR A 281 20.24 -6.18 24.08
CA THR A 281 20.08 -4.71 24.08
C THR A 281 21.32 -4.00 23.55
N TYR A 282 22.52 -4.49 23.88
CA TYR A 282 23.76 -3.91 23.39
C TYR A 282 23.94 -4.09 21.88
N GLU A 283 23.69 -5.29 21.35
CA GLU A 283 23.75 -5.56 19.90
C GLU A 283 22.73 -4.73 19.12
N ASN A 284 21.52 -4.58 19.67
CA ASN A 284 20.52 -3.68 19.11
C ASN A 284 21.01 -2.22 19.07
N TRP A 285 21.68 -1.73 20.12
CA TRP A 285 22.27 -0.39 20.10
C TRP A 285 23.38 -0.25 19.06
N GLN A 286 24.25 -1.26 18.91
CA GLN A 286 25.27 -1.24 17.86
C GLN A 286 24.63 -1.21 16.46
N LEU A 287 23.54 -1.94 16.27
CA LEU A 287 22.80 -1.94 15.01
C LEU A 287 22.17 -0.58 14.70
N ASN A 288 21.66 0.12 15.72
CA ASN A 288 21.15 1.48 15.56
C ASN A 288 22.26 2.47 15.19
N LEU A 289 23.47 2.31 15.74
CA LEU A 289 24.63 3.11 15.32
C LEU A 289 24.97 2.88 13.84
N GLU A 290 24.99 1.63 13.38
CA GLU A 290 25.16 1.30 11.96
C GLU A 290 24.07 1.95 11.08
N LYS A 291 22.80 1.93 11.52
CA LYS A 291 21.71 2.65 10.84
C LYS A 291 22.04 4.14 10.70
N TYR A 292 22.47 4.80 11.77
CA TYR A 292 22.80 6.24 11.73
C TYR A 292 23.96 6.55 10.79
N GLU A 293 24.96 5.67 10.67
CA GLU A 293 26.05 5.83 9.70
C GLU A 293 25.53 5.81 8.26
N VAL A 294 24.61 4.88 7.95
CA VAL A 294 23.97 4.79 6.63
C VAL A 294 23.13 6.03 6.33
N VAL A 295 22.27 6.46 7.27
CA VAL A 295 21.46 7.68 7.13
C VAL A 295 22.34 8.91 6.89
N THR A 296 23.42 9.05 7.67
CA THR A 296 24.37 10.16 7.54
C THR A 296 25.07 10.16 6.18
N ALA A 297 25.49 8.98 5.70
CA ALA A 297 26.13 8.84 4.40
C ALA A 297 25.16 9.21 3.27
N TRP A 298 23.89 8.80 3.38
CA TRP A 298 22.86 9.14 2.40
C TRP A 298 22.58 10.64 2.36
N LEU A 299 22.43 11.28 3.52
CA LEU A 299 22.21 12.73 3.61
C LEU A 299 23.39 13.53 3.01
N LYS A 300 24.63 13.11 3.26
CA LYS A 300 25.81 13.71 2.63
C LYS A 300 25.77 13.58 1.12
N ALA A 301 25.40 12.40 0.60
CA ALA A 301 25.27 12.16 -0.84
C ALA A 301 24.13 13.00 -1.45
N TRP A 302 23.00 13.13 -0.76
CA TRP A 302 21.88 13.98 -1.16
C TRP A 302 22.31 15.44 -1.27
N ASN A 303 22.95 15.99 -0.24
CA ASN A 303 23.42 17.38 -0.24
C ASN A 303 24.51 17.64 -1.29
N ALA A 304 25.40 16.68 -1.54
CA ALA A 304 26.43 16.79 -2.57
C ALA A 304 25.85 16.86 -3.99
N THR A 305 24.56 16.53 -4.21
CA THR A 305 23.94 16.71 -5.52
C THR A 305 23.90 18.18 -5.96
N ALA A 306 23.99 19.13 -5.03
CA ALA A 306 24.14 20.57 -5.32
C ALA A 306 25.31 20.88 -6.25
N GLU A 307 26.39 20.09 -6.22
CA GLU A 307 27.54 20.25 -7.11
C GLU A 307 27.23 19.89 -8.58
N ARG A 308 26.12 19.19 -8.81
CA ARG A 308 25.72 18.63 -10.11
C ARG A 308 24.44 19.24 -10.67
N THR A 309 23.61 19.86 -9.83
CA THR A 309 22.38 20.51 -10.28
C THR A 309 22.68 21.86 -10.94
N SER A 310 21.88 22.23 -11.93
CA SER A 310 21.99 23.55 -12.58
C SER A 310 21.62 24.72 -11.65
N THR A 311 20.95 24.42 -10.53
CA THR A 311 20.52 25.41 -9.53
C THR A 311 21.56 25.63 -8.43
N GLY A 312 22.59 24.76 -8.33
CA GLY A 312 23.52 24.77 -7.20
C GLY A 312 22.86 24.38 -5.87
N GLN A 313 21.66 23.80 -5.90
CA GLN A 313 20.92 23.32 -4.73
C GLN A 313 20.83 21.78 -4.75
N PRO A 314 20.75 21.11 -3.59
CA PRO A 314 20.44 19.69 -3.55
C PRO A 314 19.17 19.36 -4.35
N ILE A 315 19.05 18.13 -4.85
CA ILE A 315 17.82 17.66 -5.50
C ILE A 315 16.64 17.72 -4.53
N ASP A 316 15.45 18.05 -5.04
CA ASP A 316 14.22 18.08 -4.24
C ASP A 316 13.61 16.67 -4.04
N GLY A 317 13.94 15.74 -4.92
CA GLY A 317 13.38 14.40 -4.90
C GLY A 317 14.02 13.44 -5.89
N ILE A 318 13.76 12.15 -5.68
CA ILE A 318 14.12 11.06 -6.60
C ILE A 318 12.84 10.51 -7.19
N LEU A 319 12.78 10.47 -8.53
CA LEU A 319 11.76 9.75 -9.28
C LEU A 319 12.31 8.39 -9.69
N LEU A 320 11.65 7.31 -9.28
CA LEU A 320 12.10 5.94 -9.52
C LEU A 320 10.93 4.96 -9.61
N PRO A 321 11.14 3.72 -10.09
CA PRO A 321 10.12 2.67 -9.98
C PRO A 321 9.81 2.35 -8.50
N PRO A 322 8.55 2.02 -8.16
CA PRO A 322 8.18 1.64 -6.80
C PRO A 322 8.58 0.21 -6.42
N SER A 323 8.86 -0.61 -7.42
CA SER A 323 9.15 -2.03 -7.30
C SER A 323 9.99 -2.45 -8.51
N ALA A 324 10.73 -3.54 -8.37
CA ALA A 324 11.43 -4.17 -9.48
C ALA A 324 10.47 -4.91 -10.45
N ASN A 325 9.18 -5.04 -10.11
CA ASN A 325 8.17 -5.72 -10.90
C ASN A 325 6.90 -4.85 -11.05
N VAL A 326 6.23 -4.96 -12.20
CA VAL A 326 4.98 -4.24 -12.53
C VAL A 326 3.77 -4.75 -11.74
N ALA A 327 3.61 -6.07 -11.68
CA ALA A 327 2.66 -6.78 -10.84
C ALA A 327 3.22 -8.18 -10.61
N GLN A 328 2.72 -8.85 -9.57
CA GLN A 328 3.17 -10.19 -9.28
C GLN A 328 2.04 -11.19 -9.39
N LYS A 329 2.39 -12.37 -9.87
CA LYS A 329 1.46 -13.50 -9.93
C LYS A 329 1.11 -13.93 -8.51
N HIS A 330 -0.13 -14.37 -8.36
CA HIS A 330 -0.63 -14.79 -7.06
C HIS A 330 0.19 -15.96 -6.52
N GLY A 331 0.77 -15.81 -5.32
CA GLY A 331 1.58 -16.84 -4.69
C GLY A 331 3.04 -16.91 -5.16
N GLU A 332 3.45 -16.10 -6.14
CA GLU A 332 4.81 -16.13 -6.72
C GLU A 332 5.66 -14.93 -6.29
N TRP A 333 5.39 -14.34 -5.11
CA TRP A 333 6.17 -13.18 -4.65
C TRP A 333 7.62 -13.58 -4.34
N PRO A 334 8.63 -12.94 -4.98
CA PRO A 334 10.04 -13.35 -4.91
C PRO A 334 10.71 -13.04 -3.56
N ARG A 335 9.95 -12.54 -2.57
CA ARG A 335 10.44 -12.06 -1.27
C ARG A 335 11.56 -11.01 -1.39
N ASN A 336 11.47 -10.17 -2.41
CA ASN A 336 12.37 -9.03 -2.57
C ASN A 336 11.74 -7.77 -1.99
N ILE A 337 12.26 -7.30 -0.87
CA ILE A 337 11.79 -6.10 -0.16
C ILE A 337 12.71 -4.89 -0.31
N ILE A 338 13.78 -4.97 -1.13
CA ILE A 338 14.84 -3.93 -1.17
C ILE A 338 14.28 -2.52 -1.38
N TYR A 339 13.35 -2.34 -2.33
CA TYR A 339 12.73 -1.04 -2.62
C TYR A 339 11.98 -0.48 -1.42
N THR A 340 11.27 -1.33 -0.67
CA THR A 340 10.55 -0.93 0.54
C THR A 340 11.52 -0.67 1.69
N SER A 341 12.49 -1.56 1.88
CA SER A 341 13.38 -1.51 3.03
C SER A 341 14.31 -0.29 2.98
N LEU A 342 14.93 0.01 1.83
CA LEU A 342 15.90 1.11 1.72
C LEU A 342 15.35 2.43 2.24
N PHE A 343 14.16 2.84 1.76
CA PHE A 343 13.56 4.12 2.15
C PHE A 343 12.98 4.11 3.57
N ASN A 344 12.63 2.95 4.12
CA ASN A 344 12.30 2.81 5.54
C ASN A 344 13.55 2.97 6.42
N MET A 345 14.71 2.50 5.95
CA MET A 345 15.97 2.63 6.70
C MET A 345 16.44 4.08 6.80
N ILE A 346 16.21 4.88 5.75
CA ILE A 346 16.62 6.29 5.74
C ILE A 346 15.49 7.27 6.11
N ASP A 347 14.32 6.74 6.45
CA ASP A 347 13.15 7.51 6.88
C ASP A 347 12.70 8.56 5.83
N TYR A 348 12.77 8.22 4.53
CA TYR A 348 12.39 9.11 3.42
C TYR A 348 10.95 8.83 2.96
N PRO A 349 10.04 9.81 3.09
CA PRO A 349 8.66 9.65 2.67
C PRO A 349 8.58 9.43 1.16
N GLY A 350 7.57 8.67 0.75
CA GLY A 350 7.35 8.33 -0.65
C GLY A 350 5.89 8.41 -1.04
N MET A 351 5.66 8.77 -2.29
CA MET A 351 4.33 8.76 -2.91
C MET A 351 4.37 7.94 -4.20
N ILE A 352 3.39 7.05 -4.34
CA ILE A 352 3.14 6.33 -5.59
C ILE A 352 2.25 7.19 -6.48
N ILE A 353 2.70 7.42 -7.70
CA ILE A 353 1.97 8.16 -8.72
C ILE A 353 1.63 7.16 -9.84
N PRO A 354 0.35 6.80 -9.99
CA PRO A 354 -0.09 6.06 -11.16
C PRO A 354 0.25 6.88 -12.40
N VAL A 355 1.00 6.28 -13.33
CA VAL A 355 1.13 6.87 -14.66
C VAL A 355 -0.03 6.31 -15.47
N ASN A 356 -0.77 7.15 -16.19
CA ASN A 356 -1.93 6.73 -17.00
C ASN A 356 -1.47 5.91 -18.23
N SER A 357 -0.82 4.79 -17.95
CA SER A 357 -0.15 3.87 -18.85
C SER A 357 -0.27 2.47 -18.26
N ALA A 358 -0.15 1.49 -19.14
CA ALA A 358 -0.14 0.10 -18.79
C ALA A 358 0.91 -0.61 -19.62
N VAL A 359 1.30 -1.81 -19.21
CA VAL A 359 2.24 -2.65 -19.96
C VAL A 359 1.71 -2.88 -21.37
N ASP A 360 2.53 -2.53 -22.36
CA ASP A 360 2.31 -2.77 -23.77
C ASP A 360 3.48 -3.63 -24.30
N PRO A 361 3.26 -4.88 -24.74
CA PRO A 361 4.34 -5.76 -25.21
C PRO A 361 5.21 -5.20 -26.33
N VAL A 362 4.69 -4.25 -27.11
CA VAL A 362 5.43 -3.60 -28.20
C VAL A 362 6.38 -2.54 -27.65
N LEU A 363 5.95 -1.79 -26.63
CA LEU A 363 6.74 -0.73 -26.00
C LEU A 363 7.65 -1.26 -24.88
N ASP A 364 7.22 -2.33 -24.21
CA ASP A 364 7.85 -2.95 -23.05
C ASP A 364 8.29 -4.40 -23.37
N PRO A 365 9.11 -4.64 -24.41
CA PRO A 365 9.60 -5.99 -24.69
C PRO A 365 10.59 -6.45 -23.60
N ILE A 366 10.87 -7.75 -23.56
CA ILE A 366 11.97 -8.27 -22.75
C ILE A 366 13.27 -7.58 -23.16
N ASP A 367 13.94 -6.94 -22.20
CA ASP A 367 15.26 -6.36 -22.41
C ASP A 367 16.30 -7.47 -22.61
N LYS A 368 16.75 -7.62 -23.86
CA LYS A 368 17.75 -8.63 -24.26
C LYS A 368 19.17 -8.25 -23.88
N ASP A 369 19.41 -6.97 -23.61
CA ASP A 369 20.72 -6.43 -23.23
C ASP A 369 20.89 -6.36 -21.71
N PHE A 370 19.85 -6.71 -20.95
CA PHE A 370 19.88 -6.76 -19.49
C PHE A 370 21.01 -7.66 -18.98
N LYS A 371 21.81 -7.13 -18.07
CA LYS A 371 22.88 -7.86 -17.39
C LYS A 371 22.62 -7.85 -15.90
N ALA A 372 22.18 -9.00 -15.40
CA ALA A 372 21.94 -9.20 -13.99
C ALA A 372 23.22 -8.92 -13.17
N THR A 373 23.06 -8.16 -12.10
CA THR A 373 24.15 -7.81 -11.18
C THR A 373 24.43 -8.91 -10.15
N ASN A 374 23.46 -9.80 -9.91
CA ASN A 374 23.54 -10.97 -9.05
C ASN A 374 22.43 -11.98 -9.40
N GLU A 375 22.43 -13.15 -8.77
CA GLU A 375 21.43 -14.22 -9.01
C GLU A 375 20.00 -13.74 -8.73
N LYS A 376 19.78 -12.96 -7.67
CA LYS A 376 18.44 -12.47 -7.31
C LYS A 376 17.88 -11.51 -8.35
N ASP A 377 18.74 -10.66 -8.90
CA ASP A 377 18.43 -9.73 -9.98
C ASP A 377 18.05 -10.49 -11.27
N ALA A 378 18.76 -11.59 -11.58
CA ALA A 378 18.42 -12.49 -12.68
C ALA A 378 17.07 -13.19 -12.48
N GLU A 379 16.80 -13.70 -11.28
CA GLU A 379 15.50 -14.30 -10.92
C GLU A 379 14.36 -13.31 -11.14
N ILE A 380 14.53 -12.08 -10.65
CA ILE A 380 13.48 -11.05 -10.71
C ILE A 380 13.17 -10.68 -12.16
N GLN A 381 14.21 -10.49 -12.99
CA GLN A 381 14.04 -10.18 -14.40
C GLN A 381 13.36 -11.33 -15.15
N ALA A 382 13.70 -12.59 -14.83
CA ALA A 382 13.12 -13.77 -15.47
C ALA A 382 11.61 -13.94 -15.21
N MET A 383 11.06 -13.29 -14.17
CA MET A 383 9.61 -13.29 -13.90
C MET A 383 8.82 -12.42 -14.89
N TYR A 384 9.45 -11.50 -15.62
CA TYR A 384 8.74 -10.60 -16.50
C TYR A 384 8.38 -11.27 -17.84
N ASN A 385 7.08 -11.34 -18.14
CA ASN A 385 6.56 -11.79 -19.42
C ASN A 385 5.58 -10.74 -19.98
N PRO A 386 5.94 -9.99 -21.03
CA PRO A 386 5.11 -8.88 -21.51
C PRO A 386 3.71 -9.35 -21.94
N GLY A 387 3.57 -10.55 -22.50
CA GLY A 387 2.29 -11.10 -22.93
C GLY A 387 1.35 -11.47 -21.79
N GLU A 388 1.88 -11.75 -20.60
CA GLU A 388 1.09 -12.05 -19.40
C GLU A 388 0.71 -10.78 -18.63
N PHE A 389 1.54 -9.74 -18.72
CA PHE A 389 1.32 -8.48 -18.01
C PHE A 389 0.58 -7.41 -18.82
N VAL A 390 0.10 -7.71 -20.04
CA VAL A 390 -0.61 -6.75 -20.90
C VAL A 390 -1.71 -6.02 -20.14
N GLY A 391 -1.69 -4.70 -20.19
CA GLY A 391 -2.74 -3.87 -19.59
C GLY A 391 -2.63 -3.73 -18.07
N VAL A 392 -1.61 -4.31 -17.42
CA VAL A 392 -1.29 -4.06 -16.01
C VAL A 392 -0.84 -2.60 -15.84
N PRO A 393 -1.41 -1.84 -14.88
CA PRO A 393 -1.04 -0.45 -14.65
C PRO A 393 0.43 -0.29 -14.29
N ILE A 394 1.03 0.79 -14.78
CA ILE A 394 2.39 1.18 -14.41
C ILE A 394 2.31 2.36 -13.43
N ALA A 395 3.24 2.41 -12.48
CA ALA A 395 3.36 3.53 -11.55
C ALA A 395 4.81 3.93 -11.37
N VAL A 396 5.01 5.17 -10.96
CA VAL A 396 6.30 5.70 -10.51
C VAL A 396 6.20 6.08 -9.05
N GLN A 397 7.34 6.13 -8.37
CA GLN A 397 7.45 6.61 -7.01
C GLN A 397 8.30 7.86 -6.97
N VAL A 398 7.85 8.84 -6.20
CA VAL A 398 8.67 9.98 -5.79
C VAL A 398 9.08 9.77 -4.34
N ARG A 399 10.36 9.95 -4.05
CA ARG A 399 10.93 9.98 -2.70
C ARG A 399 11.52 11.35 -2.46
N ILE A 400 11.21 11.95 -1.32
CA ILE A 400 11.74 13.26 -0.94
C ILE A 400 12.51 13.12 0.37
N GLU A 401 13.53 13.95 0.55
CA GLU A 401 14.09 14.16 1.88
C GLU A 401 13.02 14.79 2.77
N ASN A 402 13.00 14.45 4.06
CA ASN A 402 12.03 14.99 5.01
C ASN A 402 12.02 16.52 4.97
N MET A 403 10.93 17.11 4.44
CA MET A 403 10.60 18.50 4.69
C MET A 403 10.21 18.62 6.17
N ILE A 404 11.15 19.07 7.00
CA ILE A 404 10.83 19.67 8.30
C ILE A 404 11.01 21.18 8.18
#